data_AF-A0A3M1FQH5-F1
#
_entry.id   AF-A0A3M1FQH5-F1
#
_cell.length_a   1.000
_cell.length_b   1.000
_cell.length_c   1.000
_cell.angle_alpha   90.00
_cell.angle_beta   90.00
_cell.angle_gamma   90.00
#
_symmetry.space_group_name_H-M   'P 1'
#
loop_
_entity.id
_entity.type
_entity.pdbx_description
1 polymer ?
#
loop_
_entity_poly.entity_id
_entity_poly.type
_entity_poly.pdbx_seq_one_letter_code
_entity_poly.pdbx_strand_id
1 'polypeptide(L)'
;IYNAHSYHTKVPHKAIMRYILHYTEPGDVVFDGFCGTGMTGVAGALCEELGTQRTPHVSHAVQGQRFTILSDLSPIATFIASNLLRPFARSSFLSALEKVCGDVENDFGHLYRTQHTGWRVRDRKHVEHKAYEHRGEKWGSVEFTLYSDVVRCPECSSEITYYEVAVDEQNDALRKDIRCPQCNAVVPETKWEPVYSTVFDPILNRTIRQLRIEPVLINYTVGSTRYEKLPDAHDKALSEEAAQLLRSVGLPPIALIPGRETQRNAPIGITHLHHFFTPREHLFIAALLRRILDIGDIDIRFALLFALTATLPYASRLRRFRADRKGGGPLSGTLYVSSLVTPPHVIKTFKRNAATIADCLTPPVDPRRGHIISTQSAGHLANIPSNSVDYIFTDPPFGHNFDYSELNFFWE
;
A
#
# COMPACT_ATOMS: atom_id res chain seq x y z
N ILE A 1 15.52 5.28 -4.01
CA ILE A 1 15.01 6.64 -3.71
C ILE A 1 13.67 6.90 -4.38
N TYR A 2 13.59 7.16 -5.70
CA TYR A 2 12.31 7.50 -6.37
C TYR A 2 11.17 6.49 -6.09
N ASN A 3 11.44 5.19 -6.11
CA ASN A 3 10.46 4.14 -5.83
C ASN A 3 10.34 3.74 -4.34
N ALA A 4 11.02 4.44 -3.41
CA ALA A 4 11.01 4.07 -1.99
C ALA A 4 9.61 4.18 -1.36
N HIS A 5 8.83 5.18 -1.81
CA HIS A 5 7.44 5.36 -1.46
C HIS A 5 6.69 5.87 -2.69
N SER A 6 5.57 5.21 -3.02
CA SER A 6 4.71 5.62 -4.13
C SER A 6 3.96 6.90 -3.77
N TYR A 7 3.71 7.73 -4.78
CA TYR A 7 2.85 8.90 -4.68
C TYR A 7 2.24 9.14 -6.06
N HIS A 8 1.13 9.89 -6.13
CA HIS A 8 0.33 9.99 -7.36
C HIS A 8 1.12 10.52 -8.54
N THR A 9 2.00 11.49 -8.28
CA THR A 9 2.88 12.11 -9.26
C THR A 9 4.23 12.39 -8.63
N LYS A 10 5.31 12.07 -9.33
CA LYS A 10 6.67 12.32 -8.87
C LYS A 10 7.55 12.63 -10.07
N VAL A 11 8.43 13.60 -9.93
CA VAL A 11 9.49 13.87 -10.90
C VAL A 11 10.78 13.18 -10.42
N PRO A 12 11.50 12.43 -11.26
CA PRO A 12 12.79 11.85 -10.89
C PRO A 12 13.79 12.92 -10.47
N HIS A 13 14.43 12.77 -9.31
CA HIS A 13 15.39 13.75 -8.78
C HIS A 13 16.54 14.00 -9.76
N LYS A 14 16.97 12.99 -10.53
CA LYS A 14 18.01 13.14 -11.56
C LYS A 14 17.64 14.13 -12.66
N ALA A 15 16.36 14.33 -12.96
CA ALA A 15 15.92 15.34 -13.91
C ALA A 15 16.04 16.74 -13.29
N ILE A 16 15.56 16.90 -12.04
CA ILE A 16 15.63 18.15 -11.28
C ILE A 16 17.08 18.60 -11.07
N MET A 17 17.97 17.66 -10.72
CA MET A 17 19.39 17.92 -10.53
C MET A 17 20.06 18.63 -11.71
N ARG A 18 19.64 18.36 -12.95
CA ARG A 18 20.22 19.03 -14.13
C ARG A 18 19.96 20.53 -14.12
N TYR A 19 18.79 20.95 -13.66
CA TYR A 19 18.44 22.36 -13.52
C TYR A 19 19.19 23.00 -12.35
N ILE A 20 19.18 22.35 -11.18
CA ILE A 20 19.89 22.85 -9.99
C ILE A 20 21.39 23.04 -10.30
N LEU A 21 22.05 22.02 -10.86
CA LEU A 21 23.48 22.08 -11.18
C LEU A 21 23.85 23.12 -12.24
N HIS A 22 22.90 23.53 -13.09
CA HIS A 22 23.14 24.50 -14.14
C HIS A 22 22.91 25.94 -13.68
N TYR A 23 21.90 26.16 -12.83
CA TYR A 23 21.45 27.50 -12.43
C TYR A 23 21.91 27.93 -11.02
N THR A 24 22.64 27.08 -10.28
CA THR A 24 23.05 27.36 -8.89
C THR A 24 24.47 26.87 -8.59
N GLU A 25 25.11 27.53 -7.63
CA GLU A 25 26.39 27.15 -7.05
C GLU A 25 26.23 26.39 -5.72
N PRO A 26 27.25 25.66 -5.24
CA PRO A 26 27.24 25.09 -3.91
C PRO A 26 26.98 26.14 -2.82
N GLY A 27 26.05 25.85 -1.92
CA GLY A 27 25.62 26.76 -0.85
C GLY A 27 24.40 27.61 -1.16
N ASP A 28 23.97 27.69 -2.43
CA ASP A 28 22.75 28.40 -2.81
C ASP A 28 21.49 27.72 -2.23
N VAL A 29 20.46 28.52 -2.02
CA VAL A 29 19.15 28.14 -1.48
C VAL A 29 18.13 28.03 -2.61
N VAL A 30 17.62 26.81 -2.82
CA VAL A 30 16.56 26.52 -3.79
C VAL A 30 15.21 26.43 -3.09
N PHE A 31 14.21 27.15 -3.58
CA PHE A 31 12.84 27.08 -3.09
C PHE A 31 11.94 26.26 -4.02
N ASP A 32 11.10 25.40 -3.41
CA ASP A 32 10.02 24.68 -4.07
C ASP A 32 8.73 24.74 -3.23
N GLY A 33 7.78 25.55 -3.68
CA GLY A 33 6.51 25.78 -3.00
C GLY A 33 5.40 24.74 -3.27
N PHE A 34 5.67 23.78 -4.15
CA PHE A 34 4.77 22.68 -4.50
C PHE A 34 5.56 21.38 -4.50
N CYS A 35 6.32 21.14 -3.43
CA CYS A 35 7.39 20.16 -3.46
C CYS A 35 6.90 18.71 -3.62
N GLY A 36 5.62 18.44 -3.35
CA GLY A 36 5.06 17.10 -3.31
C GLY A 36 5.90 16.21 -2.40
N THR A 37 6.39 15.10 -2.96
CA THR A 37 7.29 14.16 -2.24
C THR A 37 8.70 14.70 -1.95
N GLY A 38 9.03 15.95 -2.27
CA GLY A 38 10.31 16.58 -1.93
C GLY A 38 11.49 16.16 -2.80
N MET A 39 11.24 15.76 -4.05
CA MET A 39 12.32 15.33 -4.96
C MET A 39 13.32 16.46 -5.27
N THR A 40 12.91 17.72 -5.14
CA THR A 40 13.80 18.89 -5.19
C THR A 40 14.81 18.90 -4.05
N GLY A 41 14.41 18.57 -2.83
CA GLY A 41 15.33 18.43 -1.71
C GLY A 41 16.29 17.26 -1.89
N VAL A 42 15.80 16.11 -2.36
CA VAL A 42 16.65 14.97 -2.73
C VAL A 42 17.68 15.36 -3.80
N ALA A 43 17.27 16.15 -4.80
CA ALA A 43 18.17 16.64 -5.83
C ALA A 43 19.22 17.61 -5.27
N GLY A 44 18.84 18.58 -4.44
CA GLY A 44 19.76 19.53 -3.80
C GLY A 44 20.80 18.85 -2.91
N ALA A 45 20.38 17.85 -2.12
CA ALA A 45 21.26 17.04 -1.30
C ALA A 45 22.30 16.30 -2.16
N LEU A 46 21.85 15.57 -3.18
CA LEU A 46 22.69 14.70 -4.01
C LEU A 46 23.62 15.45 -4.98
N CYS A 47 23.54 16.78 -5.06
CA CYS A 47 24.52 17.57 -5.80
C CYS A 47 25.95 17.45 -5.22
N GLU A 48 26.10 16.92 -4.01
CA GLU A 48 27.40 16.60 -3.39
C GLU A 48 28.00 15.26 -3.84
N GLU A 49 27.26 14.38 -4.52
CA GLU A 49 27.67 13.00 -4.86
C GLU A 49 27.83 12.74 -6.37
N LEU A 50 28.26 13.74 -7.16
CA LEU A 50 28.36 13.60 -8.62
C LEU A 50 29.17 12.37 -9.06
N GLY A 51 28.73 11.71 -10.13
CA GLY A 51 29.39 10.52 -10.70
C GLY A 51 28.94 9.19 -10.09
N THR A 52 28.02 9.20 -9.13
CA THR A 52 27.41 7.98 -8.58
C THR A 52 26.18 7.53 -9.36
N GLN A 53 25.74 6.28 -9.15
CA GLN A 53 24.48 5.78 -9.70
C GLN A 53 23.24 6.58 -9.25
N ARG A 54 23.34 7.39 -8.18
CA ARG A 54 22.26 8.23 -7.66
C ARG A 54 22.10 9.54 -8.43
N THR A 55 23.11 9.96 -9.19
CA THR A 55 23.17 11.25 -9.87
C THR A 55 23.08 11.11 -11.40
N PRO A 56 22.72 12.18 -12.14
CA PRO A 56 22.86 12.21 -13.60
C PRO A 56 24.32 12.50 -14.00
N HIS A 57 24.71 12.10 -15.21
CA HIS A 57 25.93 12.61 -15.82
C HIS A 57 25.71 14.03 -16.32
N VAL A 58 26.50 14.99 -15.82
CA VAL A 58 26.46 16.40 -16.20
C VAL A 58 27.89 16.87 -16.41
N SER A 59 28.18 17.50 -17.56
CA SER A 59 29.48 18.10 -17.85
C SER A 59 29.56 19.49 -17.23
N HIS A 60 30.74 19.87 -16.73
CA HIS A 60 31.04 21.20 -16.20
C HIS A 60 30.21 21.66 -14.99
N ALA A 61 29.61 20.74 -14.22
CA ALA A 61 28.89 21.08 -13.00
C ALA A 61 29.82 21.14 -11.78
N VAL A 62 29.63 22.15 -10.92
CA VAL A 62 30.35 22.26 -9.65
C VAL A 62 29.69 21.34 -8.61
N GLN A 63 30.45 20.40 -8.06
CA GLN A 63 30.00 19.47 -7.02
C GLN A 63 29.86 20.21 -5.68
N GLY A 64 28.76 19.96 -4.99
CA GLY A 64 28.50 20.51 -3.67
C GLY A 64 27.01 20.60 -3.34
N GLN A 65 26.69 20.62 -2.05
CA GLN A 65 25.31 20.68 -1.58
C GLN A 65 24.65 22.00 -1.97
N ARG A 66 23.38 21.93 -2.40
CA ARG A 66 22.48 23.07 -2.49
C ARG A 66 21.44 22.92 -1.41
N PHE A 67 21.17 23.98 -0.65
CA PHE A 67 20.13 23.93 0.38
C PHE A 67 18.76 24.04 -0.26
N THR A 68 17.74 23.51 0.42
CA THR A 68 16.37 23.60 -0.12
C THR A 68 15.39 24.01 0.96
N ILE A 69 14.44 24.85 0.56
CA ILE A 69 13.24 25.19 1.33
C ILE A 69 12.06 24.59 0.56
N LEU A 70 11.41 23.62 1.18
CA LEU A 70 10.30 22.87 0.60
C LEU A 70 9.00 23.22 1.31
N SER A 71 7.94 23.42 0.54
CA SER A 71 6.58 23.60 1.04
C SER A 71 5.61 22.78 0.23
N ASP A 72 4.63 22.19 0.90
CA ASP A 72 3.45 21.62 0.25
C ASP A 72 2.24 21.77 1.17
N LEU A 73 1.04 21.82 0.61
CA LEU A 73 -0.19 21.88 1.38
C LEU A 73 -0.51 20.53 2.06
N SER A 74 -0.08 19.42 1.47
CA SER A 74 -0.42 18.08 1.93
C SER A 74 0.52 17.58 3.06
N PRO A 75 -0.06 17.15 4.20
CA PRO A 75 0.66 16.42 5.24
C PRO A 75 1.38 15.17 4.73
N ILE A 76 0.76 14.32 3.90
CA ILE A 76 1.45 13.11 3.43
C ILE A 76 2.61 13.45 2.49
N ALA A 77 2.47 14.47 1.64
CA ALA A 77 3.52 14.91 0.74
C ALA A 77 4.79 15.33 1.52
N THR A 78 4.61 16.23 2.48
CA THR A 78 5.68 16.74 3.35
C THR A 78 6.23 15.69 4.31
N PHE A 79 5.40 14.74 4.77
CA PHE A 79 5.85 13.56 5.51
C PHE A 79 6.77 12.67 4.68
N ILE A 80 6.41 12.38 3.41
CA ILE A 80 7.26 11.63 2.48
C ILE A 80 8.58 12.39 2.24
N ALA A 81 8.50 13.69 1.96
CA ALA A 81 9.68 14.54 1.75
C ALA A 81 10.64 14.50 2.93
N SER A 82 10.11 14.66 4.16
CA SER A 82 10.89 14.60 5.39
C SER A 82 11.60 13.27 5.56
N ASN A 83 10.94 12.15 5.27
CA ASN A 83 11.53 10.82 5.43
C ASN A 83 12.55 10.45 4.34
N LEU A 84 12.40 10.95 3.11
CA LEU A 84 13.40 10.76 2.06
C LEU A 84 14.73 11.46 2.39
N LEU A 85 14.68 12.54 3.16
CA LEU A 85 15.84 13.34 3.58
C LEU A 85 16.32 13.01 5.00
N ARG A 86 15.56 12.22 5.76
CA ARG A 86 15.88 11.90 7.15
C ARG A 86 17.07 10.95 7.23
N PRO A 87 18.17 11.33 7.90
CA PRO A 87 19.24 10.39 8.17
C PRO A 87 18.80 9.42 9.29
N PHE A 88 19.12 8.13 9.11
CA PHE A 88 18.96 7.13 10.14
C PHE A 88 20.04 6.04 10.02
N ALA A 89 20.37 5.40 11.14
CA ALA A 89 21.32 4.29 11.16
C ALA A 89 20.64 3.00 10.67
N ARG A 90 21.22 2.36 9.65
CA ARG A 90 20.69 1.12 9.06
C ARG A 90 20.47 0.02 10.11
N SER A 91 21.45 -0.20 10.99
CA SER A 91 21.40 -1.24 12.02
C SER A 91 20.27 -1.00 13.02
N SER A 92 20.14 0.23 13.53
CA SER A 92 19.06 0.61 14.46
C SER A 92 17.68 0.48 13.81
N PHE A 93 17.54 0.88 12.54
CA PHE A 93 16.29 0.75 11.79
C PHE A 93 15.88 -0.71 11.60
N LEU A 94 16.81 -1.56 11.13
CA LEU A 94 16.52 -2.99 10.93
C LEU A 94 16.28 -3.73 12.25
N SER A 95 16.99 -3.37 13.32
CA SER A 95 16.75 -3.93 14.65
C SER A 95 15.37 -3.58 15.19
N ALA A 96 14.96 -2.31 15.07
CA ALA A 96 13.62 -1.88 15.47
C ALA A 96 12.53 -2.51 14.60
N LEU A 97 12.75 -2.65 13.30
CA LEU A 97 11.86 -3.36 12.38
C LEU A 97 11.64 -4.81 12.83
N GLU A 98 12.72 -5.55 13.09
CA GLU A 98 12.64 -6.95 13.52
C GLU A 98 11.95 -7.09 14.87
N LYS A 99 12.22 -6.18 15.82
CA LYS A 99 11.52 -6.14 17.11
C LYS A 99 10.01 -5.93 16.91
N VAL A 100 9.61 -4.87 16.20
CA VAL A 100 8.20 -4.54 15.94
C VAL A 100 7.48 -5.70 15.26
N CYS A 101 8.10 -6.29 14.23
CA CYS A 101 7.49 -7.41 13.53
C CYS A 101 7.41 -8.66 14.40
N GLY A 102 8.45 -8.94 15.20
CA GLY A 102 8.48 -10.06 16.13
C GLY A 102 7.39 -9.95 17.20
N ASP A 103 7.20 -8.75 17.77
CA ASP A 103 6.16 -8.50 18.76
C ASP A 103 4.76 -8.75 18.17
N VAL A 104 4.46 -8.24 16.96
CA VAL A 104 3.17 -8.47 16.29
C VAL A 104 2.99 -9.93 15.86
N GLU A 105 4.04 -10.59 15.38
CA GLU A 105 4.01 -12.01 15.01
C GLU A 105 3.77 -12.91 16.23
N ASN A 106 4.34 -12.57 17.39
CA ASN A 106 4.11 -13.30 18.64
C ASN A 106 2.65 -13.17 19.11
N ASP A 107 2.06 -11.98 18.99
CA ASP A 107 0.70 -11.72 19.44
C ASP A 107 -0.37 -12.28 18.49
N PHE A 108 -0.13 -12.20 17.17
CA PHE A 108 -1.18 -12.41 16.16
C PHE A 108 -0.78 -13.35 15.00
N GLY A 109 0.48 -13.80 14.92
CA GLY A 109 1.03 -14.54 13.78
C GLY A 109 0.29 -15.85 13.46
N HIS A 110 -0.40 -16.45 14.43
CA HIS A 110 -1.25 -17.63 14.20
C HIS A 110 -2.39 -17.36 13.20
N LEU A 111 -2.84 -16.12 13.05
CA LEU A 111 -3.89 -15.72 12.09
C LEU A 111 -3.43 -15.78 10.62
N TYR A 112 -2.12 -15.90 10.38
CA TYR A 112 -1.54 -16.19 9.06
C TYR A 112 -1.16 -17.66 8.88
N ARG A 113 -1.60 -18.57 9.77
CA ARG A 113 -1.45 -20.01 9.57
C ARG A 113 -2.65 -20.60 8.85
N THR A 114 -2.41 -21.64 8.07
CA THR A 114 -3.46 -22.44 7.44
C THR A 114 -3.06 -23.91 7.39
N GLN A 115 -4.03 -24.81 7.37
CA GLN A 115 -3.76 -26.24 7.23
C GLN A 115 -3.16 -26.55 5.86
N HIS A 116 -2.12 -27.38 5.84
CA HIS A 116 -1.48 -27.85 4.62
C HIS A 116 -2.33 -28.93 3.95
N THR A 117 -3.33 -28.51 3.19
CA THR A 117 -4.29 -29.39 2.48
C THR A 117 -4.44 -29.05 1.00
N GLY A 118 -3.55 -28.21 0.47
CA GLY A 118 -3.66 -27.64 -0.86
C GLY A 118 -2.88 -28.40 -1.94
N TRP A 119 -2.94 -27.89 -3.16
CA TRP A 119 -2.11 -28.33 -4.28
C TRP A 119 -0.95 -27.36 -4.50
N ARG A 120 0.14 -27.83 -5.14
CA ARG A 120 1.27 -26.95 -5.49
C ARG A 120 0.82 -25.95 -6.55
N VAL A 121 1.23 -24.69 -6.41
CA VAL A 121 0.90 -23.62 -7.38
C VAL A 121 1.29 -24.00 -8.82
N ARG A 122 2.45 -24.63 -8.99
CA ARG A 122 2.96 -25.05 -10.30
C ARG A 122 2.12 -26.17 -10.96
N ASP A 123 1.40 -26.95 -10.15
CA ASP A 123 0.64 -28.11 -10.60
C ASP A 123 -0.86 -27.75 -10.78
N ARG A 124 -1.27 -26.50 -10.50
CA ARG A 124 -2.68 -26.06 -10.42
C ARG A 124 -3.54 -26.34 -11.65
N LYS A 125 -2.94 -26.43 -12.84
CA LYS A 125 -3.68 -26.68 -14.10
C LYS A 125 -3.92 -28.17 -14.34
N HIS A 126 -3.20 -29.03 -13.64
CA HIS A 126 -3.14 -30.47 -13.91
C HIS A 126 -3.71 -31.32 -12.76
N VAL A 127 -4.16 -30.68 -11.69
CA VAL A 127 -4.69 -31.35 -10.50
C VAL A 127 -6.07 -30.80 -10.17
N GLU A 128 -6.89 -31.65 -9.54
CA GLU A 128 -8.19 -31.28 -9.04
C GLU A 128 -8.05 -30.33 -7.84
N HIS A 129 -8.89 -29.30 -7.79
CA HIS A 129 -8.85 -28.31 -6.71
C HIS A 129 -9.64 -28.80 -5.51
N LYS A 130 -9.04 -29.71 -4.75
CA LYS A 130 -9.62 -30.31 -3.53
C LYS A 130 -8.64 -30.33 -2.37
N ALA A 131 -9.12 -30.74 -1.21
CA ALA A 131 -8.26 -31.03 -0.08
C ALA A 131 -7.41 -32.29 -0.33
N TYR A 132 -6.11 -32.18 -0.07
CA TYR A 132 -5.13 -33.25 -0.16
C TYR A 132 -4.54 -33.55 1.22
N GLU A 133 -4.23 -34.83 1.47
CA GLU A 133 -3.45 -35.21 2.64
C GLU A 133 -1.96 -35.16 2.32
N HIS A 134 -1.22 -34.35 3.09
CA HIS A 134 0.24 -34.25 2.97
C HIS A 134 0.95 -34.99 4.10
N ARG A 135 2.08 -35.64 3.78
CA ARG A 135 2.98 -36.22 4.76
C ARG A 135 3.95 -35.15 5.27
N GLY A 136 4.24 -35.14 6.57
CA GLY A 136 5.15 -34.17 7.19
C GLY A 136 4.41 -32.96 7.77
N GLU A 137 4.96 -31.76 7.53
CA GLU A 137 4.43 -30.50 8.06
C GLU A 137 2.93 -30.35 7.74
N LYS A 138 2.15 -29.97 8.76
CA LYS A 138 0.69 -29.87 8.69
C LYS A 138 0.21 -28.44 8.55
N TRP A 139 1.10 -27.47 8.71
CA TRP A 139 0.77 -26.06 8.71
C TRP A 139 1.60 -25.29 7.69
N GLY A 140 0.98 -24.31 7.05
CA GLY A 140 1.63 -23.38 6.17
C GLY A 140 1.40 -21.93 6.58
N SER A 141 2.26 -21.05 6.10
CA SER A 141 2.14 -19.60 6.29
C SER A 141 1.47 -19.00 5.06
N VAL A 142 0.31 -18.37 5.26
CA VAL A 142 -0.47 -17.68 4.24
C VAL A 142 0.36 -16.55 3.62
N GLU A 143 0.29 -16.40 2.31
CA GLU A 143 0.95 -15.33 1.56
C GLU A 143 -0.05 -14.27 1.13
N PHE A 144 -1.24 -14.70 0.74
CA PHE A 144 -2.40 -13.87 0.49
C PHE A 144 -3.66 -14.74 0.47
N THR A 145 -4.80 -14.11 0.72
CA THR A 145 -6.12 -14.68 0.48
C THR A 145 -6.76 -13.94 -0.68
N LEU A 146 -7.30 -14.66 -1.66
CA LEU A 146 -8.13 -14.10 -2.72
C LEU A 146 -9.57 -14.03 -2.21
N TYR A 147 -10.10 -12.80 -2.17
CA TYR A 147 -11.51 -12.57 -1.90
C TYR A 147 -12.22 -12.18 -3.19
N SER A 148 -13.46 -12.66 -3.32
CA SER A 148 -14.35 -12.38 -4.43
C SER A 148 -15.60 -11.71 -3.93
N ASP A 149 -16.09 -10.72 -4.66
CA ASP A 149 -17.47 -10.26 -4.54
C ASP A 149 -18.42 -11.44 -4.79
N VAL A 150 -19.56 -11.40 -4.12
CA VAL A 150 -20.67 -12.31 -4.36
C VAL A 150 -21.68 -11.61 -5.27
N VAL A 151 -22.05 -12.31 -6.34
CA VAL A 151 -22.98 -11.85 -7.36
C VAL A 151 -24.18 -12.79 -7.44
N ARG A 152 -25.31 -12.26 -7.89
CA ARG A 152 -26.55 -13.00 -8.08
C ARG A 152 -26.86 -13.11 -9.57
N CYS A 153 -27.17 -14.33 -9.99
CA CYS A 153 -27.63 -14.59 -11.35
C CYS A 153 -29.01 -13.93 -11.57
N PRO A 154 -29.20 -13.11 -12.62
CA PRO A 154 -30.48 -12.43 -12.86
C PRO A 154 -31.60 -13.39 -13.32
N GLU A 155 -31.26 -14.61 -13.76
CA GLU A 155 -32.25 -15.56 -14.28
C GLU A 155 -32.80 -16.50 -13.21
N CYS A 156 -31.93 -17.05 -12.35
CA CYS A 156 -32.34 -18.02 -11.32
C CYS A 156 -32.12 -17.54 -9.88
N SER A 157 -31.64 -16.32 -9.68
CA SER A 157 -31.36 -15.73 -8.37
C SER A 157 -30.34 -16.47 -7.50
N SER A 158 -29.59 -17.42 -8.06
CA SER A 158 -28.50 -18.09 -7.33
C SER A 158 -27.37 -17.11 -7.01
N GLU A 159 -26.93 -17.11 -5.75
CA GLU A 159 -25.78 -16.32 -5.29
C GLU A 159 -24.50 -17.14 -5.42
N ILE A 160 -23.49 -16.59 -6.09
CA ILE A 160 -22.24 -17.27 -6.44
C ILE A 160 -21.10 -16.26 -6.35
N THR A 161 -19.88 -16.72 -6.08
CA THR A 161 -18.72 -15.83 -6.12
C THR A 161 -18.41 -15.41 -7.58
N TYR A 162 -18.10 -14.13 -7.79
CA TYR A 162 -17.66 -13.62 -9.09
C TYR A 162 -16.46 -14.42 -9.63
N TYR A 163 -15.56 -14.85 -8.75
CA TYR A 163 -14.42 -15.70 -9.10
C TYR A 163 -14.83 -16.98 -9.84
N GLU A 164 -15.78 -17.75 -9.32
CA GLU A 164 -16.22 -19.02 -9.91
C GLU A 164 -16.76 -18.85 -11.33
N VAL A 165 -17.44 -17.74 -11.58
CA VAL A 165 -18.16 -17.54 -12.85
C VAL A 165 -17.36 -16.71 -13.86
N ALA A 166 -16.43 -15.87 -13.41
CA ALA A 166 -15.68 -14.96 -14.26
C ALA A 166 -14.23 -15.39 -14.52
N VAL A 167 -13.59 -16.13 -13.61
CA VAL A 167 -12.18 -16.54 -13.78
C VAL A 167 -12.09 -17.85 -14.56
N ASP A 168 -11.23 -17.85 -15.58
CA ASP A 168 -10.79 -19.04 -16.29
C ASP A 168 -9.36 -19.37 -15.87
N GLU A 169 -9.21 -20.30 -14.94
CA GLU A 169 -7.91 -20.71 -14.41
C GLU A 169 -7.07 -21.54 -15.39
N GLN A 170 -7.70 -22.17 -16.38
CA GLN A 170 -6.98 -22.96 -17.38
C GLN A 170 -6.26 -22.02 -18.35
N ASN A 171 -6.95 -20.96 -18.77
CA ASN A 171 -6.44 -19.96 -19.71
C ASN A 171 -5.81 -18.73 -19.03
N ASP A 172 -5.82 -18.65 -17.69
CA ASP A 172 -5.34 -17.50 -16.92
C ASP A 172 -5.96 -16.17 -17.39
N ALA A 173 -7.27 -16.19 -17.63
CA ALA A 173 -8.02 -15.09 -18.21
C ALA A 173 -9.36 -14.84 -17.49
N LEU A 174 -9.98 -13.69 -17.76
CA LEU A 174 -11.39 -13.47 -17.42
C LEU A 174 -12.27 -13.89 -18.60
N ARG A 175 -13.39 -14.54 -18.30
CA ARG A 175 -14.40 -14.92 -19.29
C ARG A 175 -15.12 -13.67 -19.79
N LYS A 176 -15.39 -13.61 -21.09
CA LYS A 176 -16.18 -12.52 -21.70
C LYS A 176 -17.67 -12.65 -21.40
N ASP A 177 -18.18 -13.88 -21.52
CA ASP A 177 -19.56 -14.22 -21.18
C ASP A 177 -19.57 -15.13 -19.96
N ILE A 178 -20.38 -14.77 -18.97
CA ILE A 178 -20.46 -15.48 -17.71
C ILE A 178 -21.61 -16.49 -17.79
N ARG A 179 -21.31 -17.77 -17.54
CA ARG A 179 -22.32 -18.83 -17.50
C ARG A 179 -22.66 -19.16 -16.06
N CYS A 180 -23.95 -19.12 -15.72
CA CYS A 180 -24.41 -19.53 -14.41
C CYS A 180 -24.31 -21.06 -14.24
N PRO A 181 -23.61 -21.59 -13.22
CA PRO A 181 -23.51 -23.03 -12.98
C PRO A 181 -24.81 -23.68 -12.50
N GLN A 182 -25.81 -22.90 -12.07
CA GLN A 182 -27.09 -23.44 -11.58
C GLN A 182 -28.14 -23.59 -12.68
N CYS A 183 -28.36 -22.54 -13.50
CA CYS A 183 -29.39 -22.56 -14.55
C CYS A 183 -28.82 -22.60 -15.98
N ASN A 184 -27.51 -22.60 -16.14
CA ASN A 184 -26.80 -22.56 -17.43
C ASN A 184 -27.04 -21.31 -18.29
N ALA A 185 -27.73 -20.29 -17.78
CA ALA A 185 -27.89 -19.03 -18.49
C ALA A 185 -26.54 -18.37 -18.78
N VAL A 186 -26.38 -17.84 -19.99
CA VAL A 186 -25.22 -17.07 -20.42
C VAL A 186 -25.58 -15.60 -20.36
N VAL A 187 -24.93 -14.88 -19.46
CA VAL A 187 -25.30 -13.52 -19.07
C VAL A 187 -24.06 -12.62 -19.11
N PRO A 188 -24.13 -11.43 -19.74
CA PRO A 188 -23.05 -10.45 -19.68
C PRO A 188 -22.75 -10.04 -18.24
N GLU A 189 -21.47 -9.81 -17.91
CA GLU A 189 -21.02 -9.41 -16.57
C GLU A 189 -21.84 -8.24 -15.97
N THR A 190 -22.16 -7.24 -16.78
CA THR A 190 -22.88 -6.04 -16.35
C THR A 190 -24.31 -6.29 -15.87
N LYS A 191 -24.88 -7.46 -16.13
CA LYS A 191 -26.22 -7.85 -15.66
C LYS A 191 -26.20 -8.67 -14.36
N TRP A 192 -25.04 -9.08 -13.88
CA TRP A 192 -24.94 -9.78 -12.60
C TRP A 192 -25.12 -8.79 -11.45
N GLU A 193 -25.99 -9.14 -10.51
CA GLU A 193 -26.36 -8.21 -9.43
C GLU A 193 -25.42 -8.39 -8.22
N PRO A 194 -24.92 -7.31 -7.61
CA PRO A 194 -24.14 -7.40 -6.38
C PRO A 194 -25.00 -7.90 -5.21
N VAL A 195 -24.46 -8.83 -4.42
CA VAL A 195 -25.11 -9.32 -3.19
C VAL A 195 -24.57 -8.57 -1.99
N TYR A 196 -25.47 -8.05 -1.16
CA TYR A 196 -25.11 -7.32 0.05
C TYR A 196 -25.38 -8.16 1.30
N SER A 197 -24.53 -8.01 2.30
CA SER A 197 -24.74 -8.57 3.63
C SER A 197 -24.86 -7.46 4.67
N THR A 198 -25.53 -7.81 5.76
CA THR A 198 -25.64 -6.97 6.95
C THR A 198 -24.65 -7.53 7.97
N VAL A 199 -23.63 -6.74 8.30
CA VAL A 199 -22.51 -7.17 9.17
C VAL A 199 -22.36 -6.20 10.33
N PHE A 200 -21.95 -6.72 11.50
CA PHE A 200 -21.62 -5.86 12.64
C PHE A 200 -20.20 -5.32 12.48
N ASP A 201 -20.05 -4.00 12.43
CA ASP A 201 -18.75 -3.33 12.39
C ASP A 201 -18.22 -3.13 13.83
N PRO A 202 -17.11 -3.78 14.21
CA PRO A 202 -16.56 -3.70 15.57
C PRO A 202 -15.94 -2.33 15.89
N ILE A 203 -15.60 -1.52 14.89
CA ILE A 203 -14.98 -0.20 15.05
C ILE A 203 -16.06 0.88 15.20
N LEU A 204 -17.10 0.79 14.36
CA LEU A 204 -18.24 1.71 14.42
C LEU A 204 -19.26 1.32 15.49
N ASN A 205 -19.13 0.12 16.06
CA ASN A 205 -20.04 -0.45 17.05
C ASN A 205 -21.51 -0.44 16.59
N ARG A 206 -21.74 -0.74 15.32
CA ARG A 206 -23.08 -0.77 14.72
C ARG A 206 -23.13 -1.73 13.55
N THR A 207 -24.34 -2.13 13.22
CA THR A 207 -24.58 -2.92 12.02
C THR A 207 -24.53 -2.03 10.77
N ILE A 208 -23.80 -2.48 9.75
CA ILE A 208 -23.65 -1.81 8.46
C ILE A 208 -24.05 -2.75 7.31
N ARG A 209 -24.45 -2.16 6.18
CA ARG A 209 -24.67 -2.90 4.93
C ARG A 209 -23.44 -2.74 4.04
N GLN A 210 -22.85 -3.85 3.61
CA GLN A 210 -21.69 -3.87 2.71
C GLN A 210 -21.88 -4.89 1.60
N LEU A 211 -21.17 -4.70 0.49
CA LEU A 211 -21.06 -5.73 -0.53
C LEU A 211 -20.46 -6.99 0.10
N ARG A 212 -21.11 -8.13 -0.10
CA ARG A 212 -20.63 -9.41 0.44
C ARG A 212 -19.41 -9.86 -0.36
N ILE A 213 -18.34 -10.14 0.35
CA ILE A 213 -17.12 -10.75 -0.20
C ILE A 213 -16.86 -12.08 0.50
N GLU A 214 -16.33 -13.06 -0.22
CA GLU A 214 -16.00 -14.38 0.29
C GLU A 214 -14.57 -14.76 -0.08
N PRO A 215 -13.80 -15.39 0.84
CA PRO A 215 -12.52 -15.96 0.47
C PRO A 215 -12.77 -17.15 -0.46
N VAL A 216 -12.05 -17.20 -1.59
CA VAL A 216 -12.21 -18.24 -2.61
C VAL A 216 -10.95 -19.07 -2.81
N LEU A 217 -9.77 -18.51 -2.50
CA LEU A 217 -8.49 -19.19 -2.64
C LEU A 217 -7.49 -18.66 -1.61
N ILE A 218 -6.69 -19.54 -1.02
CA ILE A 218 -5.57 -19.15 -0.14
C ILE A 218 -4.28 -19.62 -0.79
N ASN A 219 -3.36 -18.68 -1.01
CA ASN A 219 -1.99 -18.99 -1.38
C ASN A 219 -1.14 -19.00 -0.10
N TYR A 220 -0.32 -20.02 0.08
CA TYR A 220 0.48 -20.20 1.29
C TYR A 220 1.77 -20.96 0.99
N THR A 221 2.68 -21.02 1.97
CA THR A 221 3.93 -21.75 1.86
C THR A 221 4.20 -22.70 3.00
N VAL A 222 4.81 -23.82 2.62
CA VAL A 222 5.38 -24.83 3.51
C VAL A 222 6.84 -25.02 3.09
N GLY A 223 7.78 -24.74 3.99
CA GLY A 223 9.20 -24.66 3.67
C GLY A 223 9.48 -23.61 2.59
N SER A 224 9.98 -24.05 1.44
CA SER A 224 10.26 -23.19 0.27
C SER A 224 9.22 -23.30 -0.84
N THR A 225 8.19 -24.14 -0.68
CA THR A 225 7.22 -24.44 -1.75
C THR A 225 5.93 -23.67 -1.55
N ARG A 226 5.36 -23.14 -2.64
CA ARG A 226 4.08 -22.43 -2.67
C ARG A 226 2.94 -23.38 -3.03
N TYR A 227 1.85 -23.26 -2.29
CA TYR A 227 0.63 -24.04 -2.44
C TYR A 227 -0.59 -23.11 -2.54
N GLU A 228 -1.66 -23.65 -3.09
CA GLU A 228 -2.99 -23.05 -3.16
C GLU A 228 -4.01 -24.03 -2.56
N LYS A 229 -5.03 -23.51 -1.87
CA LYS A 229 -6.15 -24.31 -1.36
C LYS A 229 -7.44 -23.51 -1.42
N LEU A 230 -8.56 -24.23 -1.41
CA LEU A 230 -9.85 -23.63 -1.06
C LEU A 230 -9.90 -23.36 0.46
N PRO A 231 -10.47 -22.23 0.91
CA PRO A 231 -10.63 -21.94 2.34
C PRO A 231 -11.50 -22.99 3.04
N ASP A 232 -11.07 -23.43 4.23
CA ASP A 232 -11.81 -24.38 5.06
C ASP A 232 -12.43 -23.72 6.31
N ALA A 233 -13.05 -24.54 7.17
CA ALA A 233 -13.67 -24.07 8.40
C ALA A 233 -12.68 -23.43 9.38
N HIS A 234 -11.42 -23.90 9.40
CA HIS A 234 -10.38 -23.32 10.25
C HIS A 234 -9.98 -21.92 9.75
N ASP A 235 -9.82 -21.76 8.44
CA ASP A 235 -9.52 -20.45 7.83
C ASP A 235 -10.64 -19.43 8.12
N LYS A 236 -11.90 -19.87 8.08
CA LYS A 236 -13.06 -19.02 8.43
C LYS A 236 -13.04 -18.60 9.89
N ALA A 237 -12.76 -19.54 10.80
CA ALA A 237 -12.67 -19.26 12.24
C ALA A 237 -11.57 -18.23 12.56
N LEU A 238 -10.39 -18.32 11.93
CA LEU A 238 -9.33 -17.32 12.10
C LEU A 238 -9.72 -15.93 11.59
N SER A 239 -10.51 -15.85 10.51
CA SER A 239 -11.02 -14.58 10.00
C SER A 239 -12.02 -13.93 10.98
N GLU A 240 -12.89 -14.74 11.57
CA GLU A 240 -13.85 -14.29 12.59
C GLU A 240 -13.12 -13.85 13.88
N GLU A 241 -12.11 -14.60 14.32
CA GLU A 241 -11.25 -14.22 15.43
C GLU A 241 -10.59 -12.85 15.20
N ALA A 242 -9.99 -12.65 14.02
CA ALA A 242 -9.40 -11.36 13.66
C ALA A 242 -10.41 -10.21 13.74
N ALA A 243 -11.64 -10.43 13.27
CA ALA A 243 -12.71 -9.43 13.35
C ALA A 243 -13.12 -9.12 14.81
N GLN A 244 -13.09 -10.09 15.72
CA GLN A 244 -13.38 -9.86 17.13
C GLN A 244 -12.27 -9.04 17.81
N LEU A 245 -11.01 -9.34 17.51
CA LEU A 245 -9.84 -8.63 18.07
C LEU A 245 -9.80 -7.14 17.70
N LEU A 246 -10.38 -6.76 16.56
CA LEU A 246 -10.47 -5.37 16.12
C LEU A 246 -11.14 -4.42 17.13
N ARG A 247 -12.01 -4.93 18.00
CA ARG A 247 -12.62 -4.11 19.08
C ARG A 247 -11.59 -3.51 20.03
N SER A 248 -10.44 -4.17 20.17
CA SER A 248 -9.37 -3.76 21.08
C SER A 248 -8.17 -3.15 20.34
N VAL A 249 -7.86 -3.66 19.14
CA VAL A 249 -6.64 -3.31 18.39
C VAL A 249 -6.89 -2.38 17.19
N GLY A 250 -8.15 -2.22 16.76
CA GLY A 250 -8.50 -1.52 15.52
C GLY A 250 -8.00 -0.08 15.38
N LEU A 251 -7.92 0.34 14.12
CA LEU A 251 -7.73 1.74 13.71
C LEU A 251 -8.94 2.60 14.11
N PRO A 252 -8.77 3.92 14.28
CA PRO A 252 -9.88 4.82 14.55
C PRO A 252 -10.93 4.85 13.41
N PRO A 253 -12.21 5.10 13.72
CA PRO A 253 -13.27 5.22 12.72
C PRO A 253 -13.20 6.55 11.98
N ILE A 254 -12.35 6.63 10.96
CA ILE A 254 -12.20 7.83 10.13
C ILE A 254 -13.17 7.74 8.95
N ALA A 255 -14.19 8.60 8.92
CA ALA A 255 -15.13 8.68 7.80
C ALA A 255 -14.47 9.29 6.56
N LEU A 256 -14.79 8.77 5.37
CA LEU A 256 -14.25 9.31 4.12
C LEU A 256 -14.78 10.72 3.84
N ILE A 257 -13.92 11.59 3.31
CA ILE A 257 -14.33 12.92 2.86
C ILE A 257 -15.25 12.84 1.64
N PRO A 258 -16.03 13.90 1.35
CA PRO A 258 -16.75 14.01 0.08
C PRO A 258 -15.79 14.17 -1.09
N GLY A 259 -16.09 13.51 -2.22
CA GLY A 259 -15.34 13.64 -3.46
C GLY A 259 -15.59 12.48 -4.42
N ARG A 260 -14.98 12.52 -5.61
CA ARG A 260 -15.18 11.52 -6.66
C ARG A 260 -14.56 10.17 -6.33
N GLU A 261 -13.29 10.15 -5.93
CA GLU A 261 -12.53 8.92 -5.66
C GLU A 261 -12.91 8.29 -4.32
N THR A 262 -13.09 9.12 -3.30
CA THR A 262 -13.52 8.69 -1.95
C THR A 262 -14.94 8.14 -1.95
N GLN A 263 -15.86 8.73 -2.73
CA GLN A 263 -17.24 8.23 -2.83
C GLN A 263 -17.45 7.15 -3.89
N ARG A 264 -16.45 6.87 -4.74
CA ARG A 264 -16.50 5.79 -5.75
C ARG A 264 -16.93 4.46 -5.15
N ASN A 265 -16.48 4.17 -3.93
CA ASN A 265 -16.75 2.90 -3.24
C ASN A 265 -17.91 2.96 -2.25
N ALA A 266 -18.59 4.11 -2.11
CA ALA A 266 -19.78 4.22 -1.26
C ALA A 266 -20.88 3.22 -1.65
N PRO A 267 -21.16 2.95 -2.94
CA PRO A 267 -22.17 1.95 -3.36
C PRO A 267 -21.89 0.52 -2.89
N ILE A 268 -20.63 0.19 -2.58
CA ILE A 268 -20.22 -1.13 -2.06
C ILE A 268 -20.05 -1.13 -0.54
N GLY A 269 -20.41 -0.04 0.14
CA GLY A 269 -20.39 0.09 1.60
C GLY A 269 -19.04 0.49 2.20
N ILE A 270 -18.11 1.02 1.39
CA ILE A 270 -16.85 1.62 1.89
C ILE A 270 -17.12 3.10 2.16
N THR A 271 -17.21 3.46 3.44
CA THR A 271 -17.55 4.80 3.92
C THR A 271 -16.57 5.32 4.98
N HIS A 272 -15.69 4.45 5.46
CA HIS A 272 -14.64 4.75 6.43
C HIS A 272 -13.32 4.13 5.98
N LEU A 273 -12.21 4.71 6.41
CA LEU A 273 -10.86 4.28 6.00
C LEU A 273 -10.62 2.79 6.29
N HIS A 274 -11.07 2.28 7.44
CA HIS A 274 -10.86 0.89 7.81
C HIS A 274 -11.61 -0.11 6.90
N HIS A 275 -12.65 0.32 6.17
CA HIS A 275 -13.37 -0.56 5.23
C HIS A 275 -12.52 -0.95 4.01
N PHE A 276 -11.41 -0.28 3.76
CA PHE A 276 -10.43 -0.67 2.73
C PHE A 276 -9.61 -1.90 3.12
N PHE A 277 -9.76 -2.44 4.33
CA PHE A 277 -9.02 -3.61 4.78
C PHE A 277 -9.98 -4.76 5.09
N THR A 278 -9.52 -5.98 4.85
CA THR A 278 -10.12 -7.18 5.44
C THR A 278 -9.76 -7.29 6.92
N PRO A 279 -10.54 -8.01 7.75
CA PRO A 279 -10.36 -7.99 9.21
C PRO A 279 -8.94 -8.33 9.68
N ARG A 280 -8.34 -9.35 9.08
CA ARG A 280 -6.95 -9.75 9.37
C ARG A 280 -5.97 -8.64 9.02
N GLU A 281 -5.99 -8.14 7.80
CA GLU A 281 -5.05 -7.11 7.38
C GLU A 281 -5.23 -5.80 8.18
N HIS A 282 -6.46 -5.44 8.54
CA HIS A 282 -6.75 -4.32 9.44
C HIS A 282 -6.08 -4.50 10.80
N LEU A 283 -6.26 -5.66 11.43
CA LEU A 283 -5.70 -5.98 12.73
C LEU A 283 -4.17 -5.82 12.73
N PHE A 284 -3.49 -6.40 11.74
CA PHE A 284 -2.03 -6.34 11.64
C PHE A 284 -1.51 -4.94 11.35
N ILE A 285 -2.17 -4.16 10.51
CA ILE A 285 -1.80 -2.75 10.27
C ILE A 285 -1.95 -1.94 11.56
N ALA A 286 -3.05 -2.12 12.29
CA ALA A 286 -3.28 -1.40 13.54
C ALA A 286 -2.29 -1.81 14.63
N ALA A 287 -1.97 -3.10 14.75
CA ALA A 287 -0.96 -3.61 15.67
C ALA A 287 0.44 -3.06 15.36
N LEU A 288 0.86 -3.10 14.08
CA LEU A 288 2.13 -2.52 13.64
C LEU A 288 2.20 -1.01 13.96
N LEU A 289 1.15 -0.27 13.64
CA LEU A 289 1.08 1.16 13.92
C LEU A 289 1.31 1.45 15.40
N ARG A 290 0.61 0.75 16.31
CA ARG A 290 0.78 0.92 17.76
C ARG A 290 2.22 0.66 18.20
N ARG A 291 2.81 -0.47 17.79
CA ARG A 291 4.19 -0.84 18.13
C ARG A 291 5.22 0.16 17.59
N ILE A 292 4.98 0.72 16.41
CA ILE A 292 5.85 1.76 15.83
C ILE A 292 5.74 3.07 16.63
N LEU A 293 4.54 3.46 17.04
CA LEU A 293 4.34 4.69 17.83
C LEU A 293 5.05 4.64 19.18
N ASP A 294 5.20 3.45 19.76
CA ASP A 294 5.93 3.20 21.01
C ASP A 294 7.47 3.31 20.88
N ILE A 295 8.01 3.47 19.66
CA ILE A 295 9.45 3.65 19.45
C ILE A 295 9.88 5.06 19.92
N GLY A 296 10.81 5.09 20.88
CA GLY A 296 11.32 6.34 21.47
C GLY A 296 12.26 7.13 20.56
N ASP A 297 13.07 6.46 19.73
CA ASP A 297 13.91 7.13 18.74
C ASP A 297 13.03 7.69 17.62
N ILE A 298 12.98 9.02 17.53
CA ILE A 298 12.12 9.71 16.58
C ILE A 298 12.51 9.42 15.13
N ASP A 299 13.79 9.31 14.80
CA ASP A 299 14.21 9.09 13.42
C ASP A 299 13.85 7.69 12.96
N ILE A 300 14.06 6.71 13.82
CA ILE A 300 13.67 5.32 13.56
C ILE A 300 12.15 5.18 13.50
N ARG A 301 11.41 5.81 14.42
CA ARG A 301 9.94 5.80 14.41
C ARG A 301 9.38 6.34 13.10
N PHE A 302 9.84 7.52 12.67
CA PHE A 302 9.37 8.13 11.41
C PHE A 302 9.76 7.31 10.19
N ALA A 303 10.98 6.73 10.15
CA ALA A 303 11.38 5.82 9.08
C ALA A 303 10.51 4.55 9.02
N LEU A 304 10.10 4.00 10.17
CA LEU A 304 9.18 2.85 10.23
C LEU A 304 7.76 3.24 9.82
N LEU A 305 7.27 4.41 10.23
CA LEU A 305 5.98 4.94 9.76
C LEU A 305 6.01 5.13 8.23
N PHE A 306 7.10 5.65 7.68
CA PHE A 306 7.29 5.80 6.24
C PHE A 306 7.26 4.45 5.50
N ALA A 307 7.86 3.41 6.08
CA ALA A 307 7.74 2.06 5.54
C ALA A 307 6.31 1.51 5.63
N LEU A 308 5.58 1.80 6.71
CA LEU A 308 4.20 1.34 6.92
C LEU A 308 3.25 2.02 5.93
N THR A 309 3.35 3.35 5.75
CA THR A 309 2.54 4.11 4.78
C THR A 309 2.77 3.62 3.35
N ALA A 310 4.02 3.28 2.99
CA ALA A 310 4.34 2.67 1.69
C ALA A 310 3.69 1.29 1.51
N THR A 311 3.40 0.58 2.61
CA THR A 311 2.74 -0.74 2.59
C THR A 311 1.23 -0.66 2.44
N LEU A 312 0.56 0.38 2.97
CA LEU A 312 -0.91 0.42 3.09
C LEU A 312 -1.66 0.11 1.79
N PRO A 313 -1.35 0.73 0.62
CA PRO A 313 -2.12 0.47 -0.59
C PRO A 313 -2.02 -1.00 -1.04
N TYR A 314 -0.86 -1.62 -0.83
CA TYR A 314 -0.61 -3.01 -1.18
C TYR A 314 -1.15 -4.00 -0.15
N ALA A 315 -1.32 -3.58 1.11
CA ALA A 315 -1.88 -4.37 2.19
C ALA A 315 -3.43 -4.28 2.28
N SER A 316 -4.06 -3.49 1.41
CA SER A 316 -5.49 -3.22 1.43
C SER A 316 -6.25 -3.95 0.30
N ARG A 317 -7.57 -3.78 0.29
CA ARG A 317 -8.49 -4.18 -0.78
C ARG A 317 -8.25 -3.43 -2.10
N LEU A 318 -7.39 -2.41 -2.11
CA LEU A 318 -6.91 -1.82 -3.37
C LEU A 318 -6.00 -2.79 -4.14
N ARG A 319 -5.40 -3.79 -3.49
CA ARG A 319 -4.58 -4.80 -4.17
C ARG A 319 -5.45 -5.78 -4.96
N ARG A 320 -5.49 -5.56 -6.27
CA ARG A 320 -6.31 -6.32 -7.22
C ARG A 320 -5.68 -7.66 -7.58
N PHE A 321 -6.51 -8.68 -7.76
CA PHE A 321 -6.13 -9.90 -8.46
C PHE A 321 -6.01 -9.63 -9.96
N ARG A 322 -5.07 -10.31 -10.62
CA ARG A 322 -5.00 -10.38 -12.09
C ARG A 322 -5.10 -11.85 -12.49
N ALA A 323 -6.00 -12.16 -13.43
CA ALA A 323 -6.20 -13.52 -13.91
C ALA A 323 -4.94 -14.12 -14.55
N ASP A 324 -4.11 -13.27 -15.20
CA ASP A 324 -2.81 -13.66 -15.75
C ASP A 324 -1.77 -14.07 -14.69
N ARG A 325 -2.10 -13.86 -13.40
CA ARG A 325 -1.28 -14.10 -12.21
C ARG A 325 0.12 -13.49 -12.27
N LYS A 326 0.33 -12.46 -13.09
CA LYS A 326 1.59 -11.70 -13.20
C LYS A 326 1.72 -10.65 -12.08
N GLY A 327 1.28 -11.00 -10.89
CA GLY A 327 1.18 -10.11 -9.75
C GLY A 327 -0.15 -9.35 -9.68
N GLY A 328 -0.16 -8.29 -8.87
CA GLY A 328 -1.36 -7.53 -8.54
C GLY A 328 -1.01 -6.37 -7.62
N GLY A 329 -1.71 -5.26 -7.80
CA GLY A 329 -1.46 -4.02 -7.08
C GLY A 329 -2.59 -3.01 -7.25
N PRO A 330 -2.56 -1.92 -6.48
CA PRO A 330 -3.49 -0.81 -6.64
C PRO A 330 -3.49 -0.28 -8.07
N LEU A 331 -4.64 0.20 -8.52
CA LEU A 331 -4.71 0.97 -9.76
C LEU A 331 -4.22 2.39 -9.47
N SER A 332 -3.17 2.81 -10.19
CA SER A 332 -2.54 4.11 -9.97
C SER A 332 -3.55 5.26 -10.08
N GLY A 333 -3.46 6.22 -9.16
CA GLY A 333 -4.28 7.43 -9.17
C GLY A 333 -5.76 7.21 -8.87
N THR A 334 -6.14 6.10 -8.23
CA THR A 334 -7.53 5.82 -7.88
C THR A 334 -7.64 5.15 -6.50
N LEU A 335 -8.79 5.28 -5.85
CA LEU A 335 -9.16 4.45 -4.70
C LEU A 335 -9.98 3.22 -5.12
N TYR A 336 -9.78 2.71 -6.33
CA TYR A 336 -10.59 1.62 -6.88
C TYR A 336 -10.37 0.29 -6.15
N VAL A 337 -11.46 -0.28 -5.63
CA VAL A 337 -11.54 -1.66 -5.13
C VAL A 337 -12.17 -2.53 -6.21
N SER A 338 -11.45 -3.55 -6.69
CA SER A 338 -11.97 -4.49 -7.70
C SER A 338 -12.77 -5.62 -7.08
N SER A 339 -13.58 -6.31 -7.88
CA SER A 339 -14.34 -7.49 -7.42
C SER A 339 -13.51 -8.71 -7.02
N LEU A 340 -12.22 -8.72 -7.37
CA LEU A 340 -11.27 -9.75 -6.95
C LEU A 340 -10.07 -9.08 -6.28
N VAL A 341 -9.92 -9.25 -4.96
CA VAL A 341 -8.85 -8.61 -4.17
C VAL A 341 -7.94 -9.65 -3.54
N THR A 342 -6.66 -9.33 -3.42
CA THR A 342 -5.65 -10.23 -2.81
C THR A 342 -4.89 -9.54 -1.69
N PRO A 343 -5.52 -9.26 -0.54
CA PRO A 343 -4.79 -8.75 0.62
C PRO A 343 -3.66 -9.72 0.99
N PRO A 344 -2.40 -9.25 1.08
CA PRO A 344 -1.23 -10.09 1.33
C PRO A 344 -0.97 -10.29 2.82
N HIS A 345 0.04 -11.10 3.13
CA HIS A 345 0.65 -11.12 4.45
C HIS A 345 1.28 -9.76 4.77
N VAL A 346 0.70 -9.05 5.75
CA VAL A 346 1.07 -7.66 6.07
C VAL A 346 2.52 -7.55 6.54
N ILE A 347 2.93 -8.36 7.53
CA ILE A 347 4.30 -8.33 8.07
C ILE A 347 5.35 -8.58 6.98
N LYS A 348 5.16 -9.61 6.13
CA LYS A 348 6.09 -9.89 5.01
C LYS A 348 6.19 -8.71 4.04
N THR A 349 5.04 -8.08 3.73
CA THR A 349 4.99 -6.91 2.84
C THR A 349 5.70 -5.71 3.47
N PHE A 350 5.44 -5.45 4.76
CA PHE A 350 6.07 -4.38 5.53
C PHE A 350 7.59 -4.58 5.63
N LYS A 351 8.06 -5.77 5.99
CA LYS A 351 9.50 -6.11 6.04
C LYS A 351 10.20 -5.89 4.71
N ARG A 352 9.61 -6.34 3.59
CA ARG A 352 10.19 -6.15 2.24
C ARG A 352 10.31 -4.67 1.88
N ASN A 353 9.27 -3.88 2.16
CA ASN A 353 9.28 -2.44 1.89
C ASN A 353 10.33 -1.73 2.76
N ALA A 354 10.37 -2.04 4.06
CA ALA A 354 11.35 -1.50 4.99
C ALA A 354 12.80 -1.86 4.58
N ALA A 355 13.07 -3.10 4.17
CA ALA A 355 14.38 -3.50 3.66
C ALA A 355 14.78 -2.69 2.42
N THR A 356 13.85 -2.48 1.47
CA THR A 356 14.09 -1.64 0.28
C THR A 356 14.40 -0.19 0.66
N ILE A 357 13.70 0.35 1.66
CA ILE A 357 13.95 1.69 2.21
C ILE A 357 15.35 1.77 2.84
N ALA A 358 15.72 0.79 3.66
CA ALA A 358 17.05 0.69 4.24
C ALA A 358 18.13 0.67 3.14
N ASP A 359 17.95 -0.16 2.10
CA ASP A 359 18.91 -0.27 0.99
C ASP A 359 19.08 1.03 0.20
N CYS A 360 18.02 1.81 0.03
CA CYS A 360 18.05 2.97 -0.86
C CYS A 360 18.22 4.33 -0.16
N LEU A 361 18.04 4.39 1.17
CA LEU A 361 18.25 5.58 2.00
C LEU A 361 19.43 5.43 2.97
N THR A 362 20.19 4.33 2.89
CA THR A 362 21.48 4.19 3.58
C THR A 362 22.57 3.88 2.54
N PRO A 363 23.62 4.72 2.40
CA PRO A 363 23.90 5.93 3.18
C PRO A 363 22.83 7.03 3.04
N PRO A 364 22.67 7.91 4.05
CA PRO A 364 21.67 8.98 4.03
C PRO A 364 21.71 9.84 2.77
N VAL A 365 20.55 10.33 2.34
CA VAL A 365 20.46 11.33 1.25
C VAL A 365 20.96 12.69 1.73
N ASP A 366 20.59 13.10 2.95
CA ASP A 366 21.01 14.35 3.57
C ASP A 366 21.58 14.08 4.97
N PRO A 367 22.87 13.71 5.08
CA PRO A 367 23.50 13.43 6.37
C PRO A 367 23.60 14.67 7.27
N ARG A 368 23.54 15.88 6.70
CA ARG A 368 23.75 17.15 7.43
C ARG A 368 22.45 17.84 7.85
N ARG A 369 21.28 17.34 7.43
CA ARG A 369 19.97 17.96 7.68
C ARG A 369 19.92 19.40 7.18
N GLY A 370 20.41 19.62 5.96
CA GLY A 370 20.52 20.95 5.34
C GLY A 370 19.22 21.48 4.72
N HIS A 371 18.13 20.72 4.76
CA HIS A 371 16.88 21.09 4.09
C HIS A 371 15.75 21.37 5.08
N ILE A 372 14.95 22.39 4.78
CA ILE A 372 13.79 22.79 5.58
C ILE A 372 12.53 22.41 4.82
N ILE A 373 11.56 21.83 5.53
CA ILE A 373 10.30 21.35 4.96
C ILE A 373 9.15 21.85 5.83
N SER A 374 8.10 22.33 5.19
CA SER A 374 6.91 22.85 5.86
C SER A 374 5.62 22.37 5.20
N THR A 375 4.64 22.00 6.02
CA THR A 375 3.27 21.72 5.57
C THR A 375 2.47 23.02 5.63
N GLN A 376 2.46 23.79 4.54
CA GLN A 376 1.79 25.09 4.50
C GLN A 376 1.41 25.50 3.07
N SER A 377 0.50 26.46 2.98
CA SER A 377 0.11 27.08 1.71
C SER A 377 1.27 27.91 1.15
N ALA A 378 1.61 27.73 -0.13
CA ALA A 378 2.54 28.59 -0.85
C ALA A 378 2.09 30.07 -0.93
N GLY A 379 0.81 30.36 -0.64
CA GLY A 379 0.30 31.73 -0.49
C GLY A 379 0.64 32.38 0.86
N HIS A 380 1.18 31.64 1.83
CA HIS A 380 1.46 32.10 3.20
C HIS A 380 2.88 31.72 3.62
N LEU A 381 3.88 32.42 3.06
CA LEU A 381 5.31 32.13 3.26
C LEU A 381 6.04 33.20 4.08
N ALA A 382 5.34 33.90 4.97
CA ALA A 382 5.92 34.98 5.78
C ALA A 382 7.06 34.51 6.73
N ASN A 383 7.20 33.20 6.91
CA ASN A 383 8.30 32.57 7.64
C ASN A 383 9.62 32.51 6.83
N ILE A 384 9.60 32.80 5.53
CA ILE A 384 10.79 32.87 4.67
C ILE A 384 11.21 34.34 4.54
N PRO A 385 12.44 34.72 4.94
CA PRO A 385 12.92 36.08 4.79
C PRO A 385 12.94 36.57 3.33
N SER A 386 12.77 37.87 3.11
CA SER A 386 12.93 38.46 1.78
C SER A 386 14.38 38.35 1.31
N ASN A 387 14.58 38.17 -0.01
CA ASN A 387 15.90 38.07 -0.65
C ASN A 387 16.81 36.97 -0.09
N SER A 388 16.25 35.83 0.34
CA SER A 388 17.00 34.70 0.89
C SER A 388 16.97 33.43 0.03
N VAL A 389 16.45 33.51 -1.19
CA VAL A 389 16.30 32.39 -2.13
C VAL A 389 17.03 32.76 -3.41
N ASP A 390 17.95 31.90 -3.84
CA ASP A 390 18.80 32.11 -5.02
C ASP A 390 18.15 31.55 -6.28
N TYR A 391 17.35 30.48 -6.15
CA TYR A 391 16.67 29.85 -7.27
C TYR A 391 15.30 29.27 -6.87
N ILE A 392 14.31 29.39 -7.76
CA ILE A 392 12.98 28.80 -7.57
C ILE A 392 12.82 27.65 -8.58
N PHE A 393 12.68 26.44 -8.07
CA PHE A 393 12.27 25.28 -8.86
C PHE A 393 10.88 24.87 -8.42
N THR A 394 9.90 24.90 -9.33
CA THR A 394 8.53 24.52 -8.99
C THR A 394 7.89 23.70 -10.09
N ASP A 395 7.26 22.60 -9.69
CA ASP A 395 6.43 21.74 -10.55
C ASP A 395 5.02 21.71 -9.96
N PRO A 396 4.14 22.67 -10.33
CA PRO A 396 2.82 22.77 -9.74
C PRO A 396 1.97 21.53 -10.07
N PRO A 397 0.92 21.23 -9.26
CA PRO A 397 0.11 20.04 -9.45
C PRO A 397 -0.56 20.02 -10.83
N PHE A 398 -0.79 18.82 -11.35
CA PHE A 398 -1.44 18.56 -12.65
C PHE A 398 -2.93 18.95 -12.74
N GLY A 399 -3.39 19.91 -11.94
CA GLY A 399 -4.77 20.39 -11.92
C GLY A 399 -5.78 19.26 -11.71
N HIS A 400 -6.83 19.24 -12.54
CA HIS A 400 -7.96 18.30 -12.46
C HIS A 400 -7.65 16.86 -12.90
N ASN A 401 -6.39 16.54 -13.24
CA ASN A 401 -6.01 15.17 -13.64
C ASN A 401 -6.01 14.18 -12.46
N PHE A 402 -5.78 14.68 -11.24
CA PHE A 402 -5.80 13.87 -10.01
C PHE A 402 -6.47 14.63 -8.87
N ASP A 403 -7.38 13.96 -8.17
CA ASP A 403 -8.02 14.47 -6.96
C ASP A 403 -7.10 14.24 -5.74
N TYR A 404 -6.01 15.01 -5.63
CA TYR A 404 -4.95 14.75 -4.62
C TYR A 404 -5.45 14.68 -3.18
N SER A 405 -6.34 15.58 -2.76
CA SER A 405 -6.90 15.56 -1.40
C SER A 405 -7.62 14.24 -1.10
N GLU A 406 -8.36 13.72 -2.07
CA GLU A 406 -9.08 12.45 -1.95
C GLU A 406 -8.15 11.25 -1.93
N LEU A 407 -7.14 11.26 -2.80
CA LEU A 407 -6.20 10.14 -2.89
C LEU A 407 -5.23 10.11 -1.71
N ASN A 408 -4.80 11.27 -1.22
CA ASN A 408 -3.92 11.43 -0.07
C ASN A 408 -4.60 11.04 1.25
N PHE A 409 -5.92 11.19 1.34
CA PHE A 409 -6.73 10.83 2.49
C PHE A 409 -6.51 9.39 2.97
N PHE A 410 -6.10 8.48 2.08
CA PHE A 410 -5.81 7.10 2.47
C PHE A 410 -4.61 6.96 3.42
N TRP A 411 -3.68 7.91 3.43
CA TRP A 411 -2.49 7.90 4.29
C TRP A 411 -2.51 8.96 5.40
N GLU A 412 -3.13 10.12 5.14
CA GLU A 412 -3.27 11.21 6.12
C GLU A 412 -4.23 10.83 7.24
#